data_AF-A0A815EZP2-F1
#
_entry.id   AF-A0A815EZP2-F1
#
_cell.length_a   1.000
_cell.length_b   1.000
_cell.length_c   1.000
_cell.angle_alpha   90.00
_cell.angle_beta   90.00
_cell.angle_gamma   90.00
#
_symmetry.space_group_name_H-M   'P 1'
#
loop_
_entity.id
_entity.type
_entity.pdbx_description
1 polymer ?
#
loop_
_entity_poly.entity_id
_entity_poly.type
_entity_poly.pdbx_seq_one_letter_code
_entity_poly.pdbx_strand_id
1 'polypeptide(L)'
;MTIRLWLKEWYKIMIVIITPILLLPLPLLLQTDESKCAYAILMLLIYWITEAIPIPVTSLLPLVLFPLLGQSVEVINISTLSSDEERSTEQEQKLSSDQVIKLRKGLILCVAYGAVYGGLSTIVGSAATIFLKAFVDEQYANTNFRITFLNYLLFVLPVVVLMMITCWLWLQIRYNYHDLLPWCFCKYRSSNDVDKQLKKTLRRQYNELGFLQWNEGIVLALFLTTVTLWTTRDLAGGQRGWNVLFRSEYVSNGTVALLIGILTMILPNDNPCSKNWKYKPIISWTDLSKNYPWGTLTLLGAGLSISQAFQVSKLSNLLANALHFLHDSSRMAILVAIIVLNELCTQIVNNLSVGTLHMVTNGSNEKIIY
;
A
#
# COMPACT_ATOMS: atom_id res chain seq x y z
N MET A 1 21.77 -13.36 -31.99
CA MET A 1 20.73 -13.25 -30.96
C MET A 1 20.88 -14.44 -30.02
N THR A 2 21.53 -14.24 -28.87
CA THR A 2 21.98 -15.33 -27.98
C THR A 2 20.80 -16.05 -27.32
N ILE A 3 20.78 -17.38 -27.36
CA ILE A 3 19.80 -18.29 -26.72
C ILE A 3 19.48 -17.90 -25.27
N ARG A 4 20.44 -17.32 -24.52
CA ARG A 4 20.24 -16.82 -23.15
C ARG A 4 19.24 -15.67 -23.03
N LEU A 5 19.12 -14.79 -24.03
CA LEU A 5 18.15 -13.69 -24.04
C LEU A 5 16.74 -14.22 -24.35
N TRP A 6 16.65 -15.18 -25.29
CA TRP A 6 15.40 -15.86 -25.62
C TRP A 6 14.85 -16.67 -24.43
N LEU A 7 15.70 -17.40 -23.69
CA LEU A 7 15.26 -18.09 -22.47
C LEU A 7 14.75 -17.11 -21.38
N LYS A 8 15.36 -15.93 -21.25
CA LYS A 8 14.98 -14.96 -20.20
C LYS A 8 13.63 -14.28 -20.46
N GLU A 9 13.19 -14.19 -21.71
CA GLU A 9 11.88 -13.63 -22.07
C GLU A 9 10.77 -14.67 -22.00
N TRP A 10 11.06 -15.93 -22.34
CA TRP A 10 10.03 -16.96 -22.50
C TRP A 10 9.91 -17.93 -21.32
N TYR A 11 10.83 -17.91 -20.33
CA TYR A 11 10.80 -18.89 -19.23
C TYR A 11 9.50 -18.87 -18.42
N LYS A 12 8.86 -17.72 -18.21
CA LYS A 12 7.58 -17.66 -17.49
C LYS A 12 6.45 -18.33 -18.26
N ILE A 13 6.36 -18.09 -19.57
CA ILE A 13 5.36 -18.71 -20.45
C ILE A 13 5.62 -20.22 -20.55
N MET A 14 6.89 -20.61 -20.68
CA MET A 14 7.29 -22.01 -20.66
C MET A 14 6.90 -22.69 -19.34
N ILE A 15 7.11 -22.05 -18.18
CA ILE A 15 6.66 -22.58 -16.89
C ILE A 15 5.14 -22.74 -16.88
N VAL A 16 4.36 -21.74 -17.28
CA VAL A 16 2.89 -21.83 -17.29
C VAL A 16 2.35 -22.95 -18.18
N ILE A 17 3.02 -23.26 -19.29
CA ILE A 17 2.58 -24.32 -20.23
C ILE A 17 3.13 -25.69 -19.84
N ILE A 18 4.39 -25.78 -19.41
CA ILE A 18 5.06 -27.06 -19.11
C ILE A 18 4.58 -27.64 -17.78
N THR A 19 4.34 -26.81 -16.76
CA THR A 19 3.90 -27.26 -15.42
C THR A 19 2.63 -28.11 -15.43
N PRO A 20 1.52 -27.74 -16.11
CA PRO A 20 0.29 -28.55 -16.15
C PRO A 20 0.50 -29.85 -16.93
N ILE A 21 1.34 -29.85 -17.96
CA ILE A 21 1.66 -31.02 -18.80
C ILE A 21 2.54 -32.00 -18.02
N LEU A 22 3.54 -31.51 -17.29
CA LEU A 22 4.44 -32.31 -16.47
C LEU A 22 3.70 -32.99 -15.30
N LEU A 23 2.74 -32.29 -14.70
CA LEU A 23 1.93 -32.81 -13.60
C LEU A 23 0.70 -33.62 -14.08
N LEU A 24 0.34 -33.55 -15.36
CA LEU A 24 -0.81 -34.25 -15.97
C LEU A 24 -0.82 -35.78 -15.77
N PRO A 25 0.33 -36.50 -15.74
CA PRO A 25 0.33 -37.94 -15.49
C PRO A 25 -0.22 -38.29 -14.10
N LEU A 26 -0.14 -37.37 -13.14
CA LEU A 26 -0.51 -37.58 -11.74
C LEU A 26 -2.01 -37.86 -11.53
N PRO A 27 -2.96 -37.06 -12.08
CA PRO A 27 -4.38 -37.39 -12.06
C PRO A 27 -4.77 -38.51 -13.05
N LEU A 28 -4.00 -38.73 -14.12
CA LEU A 28 -4.32 -39.72 -15.16
C LEU A 28 -3.93 -41.17 -14.80
N LEU A 29 -2.82 -41.35 -14.09
CA LEU A 29 -2.31 -42.68 -13.69
C LEU A 29 -2.97 -43.21 -12.41
N LEU A 30 -3.31 -42.33 -11.47
CA LEU A 30 -3.80 -42.74 -10.14
C LEU A 30 -5.32 -42.65 -10.00
N GLN A 31 -6.02 -41.86 -10.82
CA GLN A 31 -7.49 -41.70 -10.89
C GLN A 31 -8.24 -41.58 -9.54
N THR A 32 -7.55 -41.32 -8.43
CA THR A 32 -8.16 -41.08 -7.11
C THR A 32 -8.47 -39.60 -6.93
N ASP A 33 -9.47 -39.27 -6.10
CA ASP A 33 -9.81 -37.88 -5.80
C ASP A 33 -8.67 -37.14 -5.11
N GLU A 34 -7.85 -37.85 -4.34
CA GLU A 34 -6.64 -37.32 -3.72
C GLU A 34 -5.59 -36.87 -4.75
N SER A 35 -5.41 -37.62 -5.84
CA SER A 35 -4.46 -37.28 -6.93
C SER A 35 -4.86 -36.01 -7.70
N LYS A 36 -6.17 -35.79 -7.89
CA LYS A 36 -6.72 -34.58 -8.53
C LYS A 36 -6.54 -33.34 -7.65
N CYS A 37 -6.72 -33.50 -6.33
CA CYS A 37 -6.44 -32.45 -5.35
C CYS A 37 -4.94 -32.11 -5.27
N ALA A 38 -4.09 -33.14 -5.22
CA ALA A 38 -2.64 -32.97 -5.21
C ALA A 38 -2.14 -32.24 -6.47
N TYR A 39 -2.71 -32.55 -7.65
CA TYR A 39 -2.42 -31.84 -8.90
C TYR A 39 -2.71 -30.33 -8.81
N ALA A 40 -3.88 -29.95 -8.30
CA ALA A 40 -4.27 -28.54 -8.15
C ALA A 40 -3.36 -27.78 -7.17
N ILE A 41 -3.01 -28.41 -6.04
CA ILE A 41 -2.14 -27.82 -5.01
C ILE A 41 -0.70 -27.67 -5.53
N LEU A 42 -0.15 -28.69 -6.19
CA LEU A 42 1.21 -28.64 -6.74
C LEU A 42 1.34 -27.59 -7.85
N MET A 43 0.33 -27.43 -8.70
CA MET A 43 0.28 -26.35 -9.69
C MET A 43 0.26 -24.96 -9.03
N LEU A 44 -0.55 -24.77 -7.99
CA LEU A 44 -0.61 -23.51 -7.24
C LEU A 44 0.77 -23.16 -6.64
N LEU A 45 1.41 -24.14 -6.01
CA LEU A 45 2.67 -23.97 -5.29
C LEU A 45 3.81 -23.61 -6.25
N ILE A 46 3.89 -24.24 -7.42
CA ILE A 46 4.91 -23.93 -8.43
C ILE A 46 4.71 -22.53 -9.01
N TYR A 47 3.46 -22.09 -9.27
CA TYR A 47 3.20 -20.76 -9.79
C TYR A 47 3.43 -19.64 -8.79
N TRP A 48 3.26 -19.90 -7.50
CA TRP A 48 3.63 -18.96 -6.44
C TRP A 48 5.14 -18.80 -6.30
N ILE A 49 5.90 -19.90 -6.34
CA ILE A 49 7.36 -19.83 -6.21
C ILE A 49 8.01 -19.18 -7.44
N THR A 50 7.45 -19.40 -8.62
CA THR A 50 8.06 -18.92 -9.88
C THR A 50 7.59 -17.53 -10.33
N GLU A 51 6.59 -16.94 -9.65
CA GLU A 51 5.92 -15.70 -10.04
C GLU A 51 5.61 -15.63 -11.55
N ALA A 52 5.21 -16.77 -12.12
CA ALA A 52 4.95 -16.92 -13.55
C ALA A 52 3.61 -16.29 -13.94
N ILE A 53 2.66 -16.23 -13.00
CA ILE A 53 1.34 -15.61 -13.12
C ILE A 53 1.13 -14.69 -11.89
N PRO A 54 0.46 -13.53 -12.02
CA PRO A 54 0.13 -12.68 -10.88
C PRO A 54 -0.59 -13.44 -9.75
N ILE A 55 -0.20 -13.15 -8.51
CA ILE A 55 -0.68 -13.80 -7.28
C ILE A 55 -2.23 -13.84 -7.16
N PRO A 56 -2.98 -12.80 -7.56
CA PRO A 56 -4.45 -12.86 -7.53
C PRO A 56 -5.02 -13.90 -8.50
N VAL A 57 -4.45 -14.04 -9.69
CA VAL A 57 -4.94 -14.95 -10.72
C VAL A 57 -4.61 -16.40 -10.36
N THR A 58 -3.43 -16.64 -9.79
CA THR A 58 -3.07 -17.98 -9.26
C THR A 58 -4.00 -18.40 -8.11
N SER A 59 -4.45 -17.48 -7.26
CA SER A 59 -5.39 -17.79 -6.17
C SER A 59 -6.79 -18.20 -6.63
N LEU A 60 -7.19 -17.83 -7.86
CA LEU A 60 -8.48 -18.20 -8.47
C LEU A 60 -8.42 -19.55 -9.20
N LEU A 61 -7.23 -20.11 -9.38
CA LEU A 61 -7.00 -21.32 -10.16
C LEU A 61 -7.73 -22.56 -9.59
N PRO A 62 -7.83 -22.76 -8.26
CA PRO A 62 -8.63 -23.86 -7.68
C PRO A 62 -10.13 -23.77 -8.00
N LEU A 63 -10.67 -22.55 -8.11
CA LEU A 63 -12.08 -22.30 -8.44
C LEU A 63 -12.45 -22.86 -9.82
N VAL A 64 -11.49 -22.85 -10.75
CA VAL A 64 -11.68 -23.33 -12.13
C VAL A 64 -11.27 -24.79 -12.25
N LEU A 65 -10.16 -25.20 -11.62
CA LEU A 65 -9.65 -26.57 -11.73
C LEU A 65 -10.53 -27.61 -11.04
N PHE A 66 -11.06 -27.33 -9.85
CA PHE A 66 -11.83 -28.34 -9.12
C PHE A 66 -13.12 -28.76 -9.85
N PRO A 67 -13.92 -27.83 -10.41
CA PRO A 67 -15.05 -28.19 -11.27
C PRO A 67 -14.62 -28.92 -12.56
N LEU A 68 -13.51 -28.51 -13.19
CA LEU A 68 -12.99 -29.14 -14.41
C LEU A 68 -12.49 -30.58 -14.20
N LEU A 69 -11.97 -30.89 -13.00
CA LEU A 69 -11.51 -32.22 -12.62
C LEU A 69 -12.66 -33.15 -12.15
N GLY A 70 -13.91 -32.69 -12.30
CA GLY A 70 -15.12 -33.45 -11.98
C GLY A 70 -15.36 -33.61 -10.47
N GLN A 71 -14.69 -32.81 -9.63
CA GLN A 71 -14.96 -32.76 -8.21
C GLN A 71 -16.11 -31.78 -7.97
N SER A 72 -17.29 -32.32 -7.67
CA SER A 72 -18.40 -31.52 -7.18
C SER A 72 -17.99 -30.89 -5.86
N VAL A 73 -17.76 -29.58 -5.87
CA VAL A 73 -17.77 -28.79 -4.63
C VAL A 73 -19.21 -28.86 -4.13
N GLU A 74 -19.44 -29.77 -3.19
CA GLU A 74 -20.72 -29.84 -2.50
C GLU A 74 -20.86 -28.54 -1.72
N VAL A 75 -21.64 -27.60 -2.28
CA VAL A 75 -22.11 -26.44 -1.55
C VAL A 75 -22.99 -27.02 -0.44
N ILE A 76 -22.45 -27.06 0.78
CA ILE A 76 -23.12 -27.61 1.95
C ILE A 76 -24.50 -26.95 2.07
N ASN A 77 -25.55 -27.71 1.75
CA ASN A 77 -26.93 -27.35 2.05
C ASN A 77 -27.13 -27.54 3.56
N ILE A 78 -26.92 -26.48 4.33
CA ILE A 78 -27.10 -26.46 5.79
C ILE A 78 -28.59 -26.33 6.12
N SER A 79 -29.42 -27.32 5.79
CA SER A 79 -30.87 -27.23 6.07
C SER A 79 -31.60 -28.50 6.50
N THR A 80 -30.93 -29.62 6.82
CA THR A 80 -31.65 -30.88 7.06
C THR A 80 -31.32 -31.70 8.32
N LEU A 81 -30.53 -31.20 9.29
CA LEU A 81 -30.20 -32.01 10.49
C LEU A 81 -30.33 -31.35 11.88
N SER A 82 -31.02 -30.22 12.02
CA SER A 82 -31.36 -29.67 13.35
C SER A 82 -32.80 -29.12 13.36
N SER A 83 -33.80 -30.02 13.24
CA SER A 83 -35.15 -29.54 12.98
C SER A 83 -35.83 -28.89 14.19
N ASP A 84 -35.72 -29.37 15.43
CA ASP A 84 -36.74 -28.95 16.41
C ASP A 84 -36.31 -28.48 17.82
N GLU A 85 -35.07 -28.68 18.32
CA GLU A 85 -34.70 -28.20 19.68
C GLU A 85 -33.42 -27.33 19.79
N GLU A 86 -32.53 -27.30 18.78
CA GLU A 86 -31.34 -26.42 18.78
C GLU A 86 -31.56 -25.06 18.08
N ARG A 87 -32.74 -24.89 17.46
CA ARG A 87 -33.03 -23.79 16.54
C ARG A 87 -33.08 -22.41 17.22
N SER A 88 -33.29 -22.34 18.54
CA SER A 88 -33.23 -21.10 19.32
C SER A 88 -31.80 -20.71 19.73
N THR A 89 -30.94 -21.67 20.08
CA THR A 89 -29.57 -21.44 20.58
C THR A 89 -28.54 -21.31 19.46
N GLU A 90 -28.67 -22.09 18.38
CA GLU A 90 -27.78 -22.02 17.22
C GLU A 90 -28.02 -20.76 16.38
N GLN A 91 -29.28 -20.31 16.25
CA GLN A 91 -29.60 -19.08 15.51
C GLN A 91 -29.04 -17.84 16.21
N GLU A 92 -29.07 -17.78 17.55
CA GLU A 92 -28.45 -16.68 18.32
C GLU A 92 -26.91 -16.69 18.24
N GLN A 93 -26.27 -17.86 18.27
CA GLN A 93 -24.82 -17.99 18.09
C GLN A 93 -24.34 -17.69 16.66
N LYS A 94 -25.11 -18.08 15.64
CA LYS A 94 -24.79 -17.86 14.22
C LYS A 94 -25.09 -16.42 13.77
N LEU A 95 -26.12 -15.79 14.31
CA LEU A 95 -26.40 -14.35 14.12
C LEU A 95 -25.31 -13.48 14.76
N SER A 96 -24.80 -13.86 15.94
CA SER A 96 -23.69 -13.22 16.63
C SER A 96 -22.37 -13.35 15.84
N SER A 97 -22.09 -14.53 15.27
CA SER A 97 -20.85 -14.76 14.51
C SER A 97 -20.81 -13.99 13.18
N ASP A 98 -21.93 -13.88 12.46
CA ASP A 98 -22.01 -13.10 11.21
C ASP A 98 -21.83 -11.60 11.44
N GLN A 99 -22.37 -11.06 12.54
CA GLN A 99 -22.16 -9.66 12.95
C GLN A 99 -20.68 -9.40 13.28
N VAL A 100 -20.04 -10.31 14.03
CA VAL A 100 -18.61 -10.22 14.36
C VAL A 100 -17.74 -10.32 13.09
N ILE A 101 -18.10 -11.17 12.12
CA ILE A 101 -17.38 -11.30 10.84
C ILE A 101 -17.51 -10.02 10.01
N LYS A 102 -18.71 -9.43 9.91
CA LYS A 102 -18.93 -8.16 9.19
C LYS A 102 -18.13 -7.03 9.83
N LEU A 103 -18.17 -6.92 11.15
CA LEU A 103 -17.38 -5.94 11.90
C LEU A 103 -15.88 -6.15 11.69
N ARG A 104 -15.37 -7.38 11.81
CA ARG A 104 -13.96 -7.71 11.58
C ARG A 104 -13.51 -7.32 10.17
N LYS A 105 -14.31 -7.66 9.15
CA LYS A 105 -14.06 -7.26 7.76
C LYS A 105 -14.02 -5.75 7.60
N GLY A 106 -14.99 -5.03 8.17
CA GLY A 106 -15.02 -3.57 8.19
C GLY A 106 -13.79 -2.95 8.86
N LEU A 107 -13.38 -3.47 10.01
CA LEU A 107 -12.27 -2.95 10.81
C LEU A 107 -10.91 -3.16 10.11
N ILE A 108 -10.69 -4.32 9.49
CA ILE A 108 -9.49 -4.57 8.67
C ILE A 108 -9.45 -3.60 7.47
N LEU A 109 -10.59 -3.37 6.84
CA LEU A 109 -10.70 -2.50 5.68
C LEU A 109 -10.48 -1.02 6.04
N CYS A 110 -10.99 -0.57 7.20
CA CYS A 110 -10.69 0.75 7.77
C CYS A 110 -9.19 0.94 7.99
N VAL A 111 -8.51 -0.04 8.59
CA VAL A 111 -7.07 0.03 8.85
C VAL A 111 -6.29 0.06 7.54
N ALA A 112 -6.67 -0.76 6.55
CA ALA A 112 -6.02 -0.79 5.25
C ALA A 112 -6.14 0.54 4.48
N TYR A 113 -7.36 1.08 4.34
CA TYR A 113 -7.56 2.37 3.66
C TYR A 113 -6.97 3.54 4.46
N GLY A 114 -7.10 3.52 5.79
CA GLY A 114 -6.50 4.53 6.66
C GLY A 114 -4.98 4.60 6.52
N ALA A 115 -4.30 3.45 6.43
CA ALA A 115 -2.86 3.39 6.19
C ALA A 115 -2.47 4.02 4.83
N VAL A 116 -3.23 3.75 3.77
CA VAL A 116 -2.99 4.33 2.43
C VAL A 116 -3.17 5.85 2.44
N TYR A 117 -4.27 6.36 3.01
CA TYR A 117 -4.55 7.79 3.07
C TYR A 117 -3.57 8.54 3.99
N GLY A 118 -3.17 7.94 5.11
CA GLY A 118 -2.11 8.45 5.97
C GLY A 118 -0.77 8.56 5.23
N GLY A 119 -0.43 7.56 4.42
CA GLY A 119 0.78 7.55 3.57
C GLY A 119 0.78 8.61 2.47
N LEU A 120 -0.39 9.06 2.01
CA LEU A 120 -0.53 10.17 1.04
C LEU A 120 -0.39 11.55 1.69
N SER A 121 -0.69 11.67 2.98
CA SER A 121 -0.76 12.96 3.68
C SER A 121 0.59 13.67 3.79
N THR A 122 1.70 12.93 3.80
CA THR A 122 3.04 13.49 3.96
C THR A 122 3.95 13.07 2.82
N ILE A 123 4.93 13.90 2.50
CA ILE A 123 5.87 13.68 1.39
C ILE A 123 6.80 12.47 1.60
N VAL A 124 6.90 11.98 2.83
CA VAL A 124 7.70 10.82 3.25
C VAL A 124 6.83 9.56 3.43
N GLY A 125 5.51 9.72 3.39
CA GLY A 125 4.57 8.65 3.76
C GLY A 125 4.50 7.51 2.76
N SER A 126 4.75 7.77 1.47
CA SER A 126 4.80 6.71 0.46
C SER A 126 5.90 6.94 -0.57
N ALA A 127 6.35 5.85 -1.19
CA ALA A 127 7.35 5.92 -2.24
C ALA A 127 6.87 6.82 -3.41
N ALA A 128 5.61 6.75 -3.82
CA ALA A 128 5.05 7.61 -4.87
C ALA A 128 5.19 9.12 -4.55
N THR A 129 4.97 9.52 -3.29
CA THR A 129 5.12 10.94 -2.87
C THR A 129 6.57 11.41 -2.86
N ILE A 130 7.51 10.54 -2.50
CA ILE A 130 8.95 10.82 -2.59
C ILE A 130 9.36 10.98 -4.05
N PHE A 131 8.83 10.13 -4.94
CA PHE A 131 9.08 10.20 -6.38
C PHE A 131 8.53 11.49 -6.99
N LEU A 132 7.30 11.88 -6.65
CA LEU A 132 6.72 13.15 -7.09
C LEU A 132 7.61 14.34 -6.70
N LYS A 133 8.09 14.35 -5.45
CA LYS A 133 9.00 15.39 -4.97
C LYS A 133 10.29 15.42 -5.78
N ALA A 134 10.93 14.27 -5.97
CA ALA A 134 12.17 14.16 -6.72
C ALA A 134 12.01 14.62 -8.17
N PHE A 135 10.90 14.24 -8.82
CA PHE A 135 10.57 14.67 -10.17
C PHE A 135 10.41 16.18 -10.26
N VAL A 136 9.63 16.79 -9.36
CA VAL A 136 9.39 18.24 -9.37
C VAL A 136 10.68 19.01 -9.09
N ASP A 137 11.49 18.56 -8.13
CA ASP A 137 12.78 19.21 -7.83
C ASP A 137 13.76 19.13 -9.01
N GLU A 138 13.74 18.05 -9.80
CA GLU A 138 14.58 17.92 -11.00
C GLU A 138 14.08 18.80 -12.14
N GLN A 139 12.78 18.74 -12.48
CA GLN A 139 12.20 19.47 -13.61
C GLN A 139 12.17 20.98 -13.37
N TYR A 140 11.93 21.40 -12.13
CA TYR A 140 11.80 22.81 -11.77
C TYR A 140 13.04 23.37 -11.08
N ALA A 141 14.19 22.70 -11.22
CA ALA A 141 15.46 23.08 -10.58
C ALA A 141 15.88 24.54 -10.84
N ASN A 142 15.55 25.08 -12.02
CA ASN A 142 15.86 26.44 -12.45
C ASN A 142 14.85 27.50 -11.97
N THR A 143 13.74 27.07 -11.37
CA THR A 143 12.72 27.96 -10.82
C THR A 143 12.80 27.98 -9.29
N ASN A 144 12.31 29.05 -8.67
CA ASN A 144 12.22 29.14 -7.19
C ASN A 144 11.10 28.25 -6.62
N PHE A 145 10.46 27.41 -7.43
CA PHE A 145 9.39 26.53 -7.00
C PHE A 145 9.96 25.24 -6.40
N ARG A 146 9.78 25.05 -5.09
CA ARG A 146 10.18 23.84 -4.37
C ARG A 146 9.02 23.30 -3.55
N ILE A 147 8.82 22.00 -3.60
CA ILE A 147 7.82 21.35 -2.75
C ILE A 147 8.42 21.16 -1.35
N THR A 148 8.05 22.04 -0.42
CA THR A 148 8.40 21.92 1.00
C THR A 148 7.46 20.94 1.69
N PHE A 149 7.91 20.38 2.82
CA PHE A 149 7.09 19.44 3.61
C PHE A 149 5.76 20.07 4.03
N LEU A 150 5.81 21.30 4.55
CA LEU A 150 4.63 22.03 5.02
C LEU A 150 3.67 22.38 3.89
N ASN A 151 4.16 22.88 2.75
CA ASN A 151 3.30 23.24 1.61
C ASN A 151 2.59 22.00 1.05
N TYR A 152 3.30 20.88 0.95
CA TYR A 152 2.71 19.62 0.51
C TYR A 152 1.63 19.13 1.48
N LEU A 153 1.94 19.12 2.78
CA LEU A 153 1.00 18.71 3.81
C LEU A 153 -0.28 19.56 3.78
N LEU A 154 -0.15 20.89 3.72
CA LEU A 154 -1.30 21.80 3.69
C LEU A 154 -2.14 21.64 2.42
N PHE A 155 -1.51 21.33 1.28
CA PHE A 155 -2.20 21.09 0.02
C PHE A 155 -2.98 19.77 0.02
N VAL A 156 -2.37 18.69 0.53
CA VAL A 156 -2.94 17.33 0.44
C VAL A 156 -3.89 17.01 1.60
N LEU A 157 -3.69 17.60 2.77
CA LEU A 157 -4.48 17.29 3.97
C LEU A 157 -6.00 17.50 3.76
N PRO A 158 -6.50 18.58 3.14
CA PRO A 158 -7.93 18.72 2.84
C PRO A 158 -8.47 17.61 1.94
N VAL A 159 -7.67 17.19 0.95
CA VAL A 159 -8.03 16.12 0.02
C VAL A 159 -8.10 14.78 0.74
N VAL A 160 -7.10 14.45 1.57
CA VAL A 160 -7.08 13.21 2.34
C VAL A 160 -8.22 13.16 3.36
N VAL A 161 -8.51 14.27 4.04
CA VAL A 161 -9.66 14.34 4.96
C VAL A 161 -10.97 14.07 4.22
N LEU A 162 -11.14 14.65 3.04
CA LEU A 162 -12.32 14.39 2.20
C LEU A 162 -12.40 12.92 1.77
N MET A 163 -11.28 12.33 1.33
CA MET A 163 -11.21 10.89 0.98
C MET A 163 -11.49 9.97 2.18
N MET A 164 -11.04 10.36 3.37
CA MET A 164 -11.28 9.58 4.58
C MET A 164 -12.76 9.65 5.00
N ILE A 165 -13.40 10.80 4.85
CA ILE A 165 -14.86 10.97 5.08
C ILE A 165 -15.65 10.15 4.07
N THR A 166 -15.32 10.21 2.77
CA THR A 166 -16.05 9.44 1.75
C THR A 166 -15.85 7.93 1.92
N CYS A 167 -14.64 7.48 2.26
CA CYS A 167 -14.37 6.08 2.59
C CYS A 167 -15.13 5.63 3.83
N TRP A 168 -15.13 6.45 4.89
CA TRP A 168 -15.91 6.19 6.10
C TRP A 168 -17.41 6.06 5.77
N LEU A 169 -17.98 7.02 5.03
CA LEU A 169 -19.38 6.96 4.58
C LEU A 169 -19.67 5.68 3.79
N TRP A 170 -18.80 5.32 2.85
CA TRP A 170 -18.96 4.11 2.05
C TRP A 170 -18.92 2.83 2.89
N LEU A 171 -17.98 2.74 3.85
CA LEU A 171 -17.88 1.61 4.78
C LEU A 171 -19.11 1.51 5.68
N GLN A 172 -19.61 2.64 6.16
CA GLN A 172 -20.83 2.69 6.97
C GLN A 172 -22.05 2.24 6.15
N ILE A 173 -22.19 2.69 4.90
CA ILE A 173 -23.25 2.20 3.99
C ILE A 173 -23.09 0.69 3.72
N ARG A 174 -21.87 0.18 3.57
CA ARG A 174 -21.68 -1.23 3.18
C ARG A 174 -21.88 -2.22 4.33
N TYR A 175 -21.40 -1.87 5.52
CA TYR A 175 -21.32 -2.77 6.67
C TYR A 175 -22.30 -2.42 7.78
N ASN A 176 -22.80 -1.18 7.83
CA ASN A 176 -23.66 -0.69 8.90
C ASN A 176 -24.88 0.11 8.39
N TYR A 177 -25.46 -0.28 7.24
CA TYR A 177 -26.58 0.43 6.59
C TYR A 177 -27.84 0.56 7.45
N HIS A 178 -28.04 -0.33 8.43
CA HIS A 178 -29.21 -0.32 9.31
C HIS A 178 -29.21 0.84 10.32
N ASP A 179 -28.03 1.41 10.65
CA ASP A 179 -27.92 2.56 11.57
C ASP A 179 -27.90 3.92 10.83
N LEU A 180 -27.63 3.93 9.51
CA LEU A 180 -27.45 5.18 8.73
C LEU A 180 -28.74 5.84 8.23
N LEU A 181 -29.86 5.11 8.22
CA LEU A 181 -31.19 5.62 7.89
C LEU A 181 -32.08 5.58 9.14
N PRO A 182 -32.02 6.57 10.05
CA PRO A 182 -32.93 6.64 11.19
C PRO A 182 -34.38 7.00 10.76
N TRP A 183 -34.60 7.33 9.49
CA TRP A 183 -35.82 8.01 9.06
C TRP A 183 -36.95 7.10 8.54
N CYS A 184 -36.70 5.79 8.39
CA CYS A 184 -37.73 4.84 7.96
C CYS A 184 -37.82 3.62 8.89
N PHE A 185 -38.60 3.78 9.96
CA PHE A 185 -39.52 2.78 10.52
C PHE A 185 -39.05 1.37 10.93
N CYS A 186 -37.77 1.11 11.23
CA CYS A 186 -37.39 -0.06 12.03
C CYS A 186 -36.18 0.25 12.92
N LYS A 187 -36.39 0.29 14.25
CA LYS A 187 -35.28 0.20 15.22
C LYS A 187 -34.55 -1.11 14.98
N TYR A 188 -33.43 -1.08 14.27
CA TYR A 188 -32.50 -2.20 14.26
C TYR A 188 -31.93 -2.33 15.67
N ARG A 189 -32.35 -3.38 16.37
CA ARG A 189 -31.91 -3.67 17.73
C ARG A 189 -30.56 -4.36 17.63
N SER A 190 -29.48 -3.59 17.68
CA SER A 190 -28.16 -4.16 17.98
C SER A 190 -28.31 -5.03 19.23
N SER A 191 -27.85 -6.27 19.16
CA SER A 191 -27.83 -7.14 20.32
C SER A 191 -26.89 -6.53 21.34
N ASN A 192 -27.46 -5.90 22.37
CA ASN A 192 -26.74 -5.22 23.45
C ASN A 192 -25.62 -6.09 24.06
N ASP A 193 -25.73 -7.41 23.95
CA ASP A 193 -24.77 -8.36 24.50
C ASP A 193 -23.50 -8.50 23.65
N VAL A 194 -23.59 -8.45 22.31
CA VAL A 194 -22.42 -8.54 21.42
C VAL A 194 -21.56 -7.29 21.55
N ASP A 195 -22.17 -6.10 21.53
CA ASP A 195 -21.47 -4.83 21.71
C ASP A 195 -20.80 -4.73 23.09
N LYS A 196 -21.45 -5.26 24.13
CA LYS A 196 -20.91 -5.29 25.49
C LYS A 196 -19.73 -6.26 25.59
N GLN A 197 -19.79 -7.42 24.94
CA GLN A 197 -18.67 -8.37 24.86
C GLN A 197 -17.50 -7.78 24.08
N LEU A 198 -17.75 -7.18 22.91
CA LEU A 198 -16.72 -6.53 22.10
C LEU A 198 -16.02 -5.41 22.87
N LYS A 199 -16.79 -4.51 23.50
CA LYS A 199 -16.24 -3.40 24.30
C LYS A 199 -15.41 -3.92 25.48
N LYS A 200 -15.82 -5.02 26.11
CA LYS A 200 -15.04 -5.67 27.18
C LYS A 200 -13.72 -6.22 26.64
N THR A 201 -13.72 -6.88 25.48
CA THR A 201 -12.51 -7.42 24.84
C THR A 201 -11.56 -6.30 24.41
N LEU A 202 -12.05 -5.24 23.76
CA LEU A 202 -11.26 -4.08 23.37
C LEU A 202 -10.65 -3.38 24.59
N ARG A 203 -11.42 -3.24 25.68
CA ARG A 203 -10.92 -2.64 26.91
C ARG A 203 -9.89 -3.52 27.60
N ARG A 204 -10.04 -4.85 27.52
CA ARG A 204 -9.02 -5.79 28.02
C ARG A 204 -7.72 -5.62 27.25
N GLN A 205 -7.78 -5.64 25.92
CA GLN A 205 -6.62 -5.41 25.05
C GLN A 205 -5.99 -4.05 25.32
N TYR A 206 -6.78 -2.97 25.42
CA TYR A 206 -6.28 -1.63 25.75
C TYR A 206 -5.55 -1.58 27.10
N ASN A 207 -6.11 -2.23 28.13
CA ASN A 207 -5.48 -2.32 29.44
C ASN A 207 -4.21 -3.19 29.42
N GLU A 208 -4.10 -4.14 28.50
CA GLU A 208 -2.89 -4.97 28.29
C GLU A 208 -1.72 -4.16 27.69
N LEU A 209 -1.96 -3.02 27.00
CA LEU A 209 -0.86 -2.17 26.48
C LEU A 209 0.00 -1.56 27.59
N GLY A 210 -0.57 -1.34 28.78
CA GLY A 210 0.15 -0.77 29.93
C GLY A 210 0.54 0.71 29.75
N PHE A 211 1.51 1.15 30.55
CA PHE A 211 2.04 2.53 30.50
C PHE A 211 3.10 2.67 29.41
N LEU A 212 3.25 3.90 28.89
CA LEU A 212 4.25 4.25 27.87
C LEU A 212 5.65 3.81 28.33
N GLN A 213 6.30 2.99 27.52
CA GLN A 213 7.66 2.53 27.78
C GLN A 213 8.68 3.66 27.51
N TRP A 214 9.88 3.54 28.10
CA TRP A 214 10.94 4.55 27.95
C TRP A 214 11.37 4.77 26.49
N ASN A 215 11.58 3.68 25.76
CA ASN A 215 11.89 3.70 24.33
C ASN A 215 10.76 4.34 23.50
N GLU A 216 9.50 4.01 23.78
CA GLU A 216 8.33 4.60 23.12
C GLU A 216 8.30 6.11 23.33
N GLY A 217 8.61 6.58 24.54
CA GLY A 217 8.74 7.99 24.87
C GLY A 217 9.84 8.69 24.07
N ILE A 218 11.03 8.09 23.94
CA ILE A 218 12.12 8.66 23.14
C ILE A 218 11.74 8.68 21.65
N VAL A 219 11.19 7.59 21.12
CA VAL A 219 10.78 7.51 19.71
C VAL A 219 9.70 8.56 19.40
N LEU A 220 8.73 8.75 20.31
CA LEU A 220 7.72 9.80 20.20
C LEU A 220 8.36 11.20 20.20
N ALA A 221 9.31 11.46 21.10
CA ALA A 221 10.02 12.73 21.15
C ALA A 221 10.83 13.00 19.86
N LEU A 222 11.54 12.01 19.35
CA LEU A 222 12.29 12.10 18.07
C LEU A 222 11.34 12.33 16.89
N PHE A 223 10.19 11.65 16.87
CA PHE A 223 9.18 11.84 15.83
C PHE A 223 8.61 13.27 15.85
N LEU A 224 8.21 13.77 17.02
CA LEU A 224 7.71 15.15 17.17
C LEU A 224 8.79 16.18 16.80
N THR A 225 10.05 15.92 17.17
CA THR A 225 11.20 16.75 16.79
C THR A 225 11.38 16.77 15.27
N THR A 226 11.28 15.61 14.62
CA THR A 226 11.37 15.48 13.15
C THR A 226 10.28 16.28 12.45
N VAL A 227 9.02 16.12 12.87
CA VAL A 227 7.89 16.86 12.31
C VAL A 227 8.08 18.36 12.50
N THR A 228 8.49 18.78 13.69
CA THR A 228 8.74 20.20 13.99
C THR A 228 9.87 20.77 13.13
N LEU A 229 10.98 20.03 12.98
CA LEU A 229 12.09 20.45 12.13
C LEU A 229 11.67 20.56 10.66
N TRP A 230 10.91 19.59 10.14
CA TRP A 230 10.43 19.64 8.75
C TRP A 230 9.44 20.78 8.50
N THR A 231 8.53 21.06 9.43
CA THR A 231 7.53 22.13 9.27
C THR A 231 8.13 23.53 9.43
N THR A 232 9.08 23.69 10.36
CA THR A 232 9.70 24.99 10.65
C THR A 232 10.89 25.34 9.76
N ARG A 233 11.30 24.43 8.86
CA ARG A 233 12.45 24.61 7.96
C ARG A 233 12.23 25.73 6.96
N ASP A 234 11.10 25.67 6.25
CA ASP A 234 10.64 26.66 5.27
C ASP A 234 9.18 26.97 5.59
N LEU A 235 8.93 28.02 6.37
CA LEU A 235 7.56 28.40 6.70
C LEU A 235 6.83 28.91 5.45
N ALA A 236 5.58 28.47 5.29
CA ALA A 236 4.71 28.95 4.23
C ALA A 236 4.44 30.45 4.40
N GLY A 237 4.36 31.20 3.29
CA GLY A 237 4.00 32.63 3.31
C GLY A 237 5.16 33.63 3.40
N GLY A 238 6.39 33.23 3.03
CA GLY A 238 7.54 34.14 2.93
C GLY A 238 8.24 34.45 4.26
N GLN A 239 7.83 33.79 5.35
CA GLN A 239 8.55 33.84 6.62
C GLN A 239 9.81 32.96 6.54
N ARG A 240 10.93 33.52 6.99
CA ARG A 240 12.22 32.83 7.04
C ARG A 240 12.17 31.76 8.14
N GLY A 241 12.34 30.50 7.76
CA GLY A 241 12.46 29.40 8.72
C GLY A 241 13.88 29.28 9.29
N TRP A 242 14.16 28.17 9.98
CA TRP A 242 15.52 27.92 10.50
C TRP A 242 16.54 27.63 9.39
N ASN A 243 16.10 27.44 8.14
CA ASN A 243 16.98 27.25 6.98
C ASN A 243 18.00 28.40 6.79
N VAL A 244 17.70 29.62 7.24
CA VAL A 244 18.57 30.80 7.10
C VAL A 244 19.84 30.70 7.97
N LEU A 245 19.81 29.88 9.02
CA LEU A 245 20.97 29.67 9.90
C LEU A 245 22.10 28.91 9.21
N PHE A 246 21.81 28.24 8.09
CA PHE A 246 22.76 27.42 7.35
C PHE A 246 22.77 27.81 5.87
N ARG A 247 23.82 27.39 5.16
CA ARG A 247 23.87 27.56 3.70
C ARG A 247 22.77 26.71 3.05
N SER A 248 22.07 27.29 2.06
CA SER A 248 20.89 26.70 1.40
C SER A 248 21.12 25.33 0.76
N GLU A 249 22.37 24.98 0.45
CA GLU A 249 22.74 23.70 -0.16
C GLU A 249 22.77 22.52 0.84
N TYR A 250 22.96 22.80 2.15
CA TYR A 250 23.10 21.76 3.17
C TYR A 250 21.79 21.45 3.90
N VAL A 251 20.75 22.28 3.71
CA VAL A 251 19.47 22.17 4.41
C VAL A 251 18.44 21.46 3.52
N SER A 252 18.20 20.18 3.78
CA SER A 252 17.21 19.38 3.07
C SER A 252 16.36 18.54 4.02
N ASN A 253 15.26 17.96 3.52
CA ASN A 253 14.46 17.01 4.32
C ASN A 253 15.30 15.77 4.69
N GLY A 254 16.25 15.41 3.81
CA GLY A 254 17.22 14.34 4.04
C GLY A 254 18.19 14.66 5.18
N THR A 255 18.60 15.91 5.34
CA THR A 255 19.51 16.33 6.43
C THR A 255 18.88 16.07 7.80
N VAL A 256 17.61 16.43 7.97
CA VAL A 256 16.85 16.17 9.20
C VAL A 256 16.65 14.67 9.42
N ALA A 257 16.32 13.92 8.35
CA ALA A 257 16.14 12.46 8.43
C ALA A 257 17.43 11.74 8.84
N LEU A 258 18.58 12.15 8.29
CA LEU A 258 19.90 11.62 8.64
C LEU A 258 20.27 11.94 10.08
N LEU A 259 20.06 13.18 10.54
CA LEU A 259 20.32 13.58 11.92
C LEU A 259 19.53 12.69 12.90
N ILE A 260 18.22 12.56 12.69
CA ILE A 260 17.36 11.75 13.56
C ILE A 260 17.70 10.27 13.45
N GLY A 261 18.02 9.76 12.25
CA GLY A 261 18.47 8.38 12.03
C GLY A 261 19.78 8.06 12.74
N ILE A 262 20.71 9.01 12.83
CA ILE A 262 21.94 8.84 13.64
C ILE A 262 21.59 8.89 15.14
N LEU A 263 20.70 9.79 15.56
CA LEU A 263 20.27 9.88 16.95
C LEU A 263 19.59 8.61 17.46
N THR A 264 18.77 7.92 16.65
CA THR A 264 18.17 6.64 17.05
C THR A 264 19.19 5.53 17.25
N MET A 265 20.37 5.63 16.63
CA MET A 265 21.48 4.68 16.79
C MET A 265 22.41 5.03 17.96
N ILE A 266 22.30 6.24 18.52
CA ILE A 266 23.07 6.72 19.68
C ILE A 266 22.24 6.66 20.97
N LEU A 267 20.93 6.93 20.87
CA LEU A 267 20.07 7.00 22.06
C LEU A 267 19.81 5.60 22.64
N PRO A 268 19.83 5.48 23.98
CA PRO A 268 19.65 4.19 24.64
C PRO A 268 18.19 3.74 24.58
N ASN A 269 17.98 2.45 24.34
CA ASN A 269 16.67 1.81 24.36
C ASN A 269 16.08 1.73 25.78
N ASP A 270 16.93 1.51 26.79
CA ASP A 270 16.50 1.37 28.19
C ASP A 270 16.93 2.58 29.03
N ASN A 271 16.21 2.82 30.13
CA ASN A 271 16.49 3.94 31.02
C ASN A 271 17.92 3.85 31.59
N PRO A 272 18.80 4.83 31.32
CA PRO A 272 20.18 4.83 31.80
C PRO A 272 20.32 4.88 33.32
N CYS A 273 19.29 5.31 34.04
CA CYS A 273 19.27 5.34 35.51
C CYS A 273 18.93 3.98 36.15
N SER A 274 18.67 2.93 35.36
CA SER A 274 18.37 1.59 35.88
C SER A 274 19.64 0.88 36.38
N LYS A 275 19.55 0.19 37.53
CA LYS A 275 20.70 -0.50 38.16
C LYS A 275 21.34 -1.58 37.28
N ASN A 276 20.60 -2.19 36.36
CA ASN A 276 21.08 -3.23 35.44
C ASN A 276 21.23 -2.72 33.99
N TRP A 277 21.45 -1.42 33.83
CA TRP A 277 21.50 -0.81 32.50
C TRP A 277 22.68 -1.35 31.67
N LYS A 278 22.35 -1.82 30.48
CA LYS A 278 23.31 -2.14 29.42
C LYS A 278 22.99 -1.26 28.23
N TYR A 279 24.01 -0.60 27.69
CA TYR A 279 23.82 0.20 26.49
C TYR A 279 23.36 -0.68 25.33
N LYS A 280 22.17 -0.36 24.81
CA LYS A 280 21.62 -0.90 23.58
C LYS A 280 20.96 0.25 22.84
N PRO A 281 21.32 0.53 21.57
CA PRO A 281 20.67 1.59 20.81
C PRO A 281 19.23 1.22 20.49
N ILE A 282 18.38 2.22 20.24
CA ILE A 282 16.97 1.99 19.85
C ILE A 282 16.91 1.18 18.56
N ILE A 283 17.74 1.54 17.58
CA ILE A 283 17.88 0.81 16.32
C ILE A 283 19.35 0.48 16.09
N SER A 284 19.66 -0.79 15.81
CA SER A 284 21.01 -1.22 15.42
C SER A 284 21.22 -1.05 13.90
N TRP A 285 22.48 -0.86 13.47
CA TRP A 285 22.80 -0.81 12.03
C TRP A 285 22.39 -2.07 11.29
N THR A 286 22.54 -3.22 11.94
CA THR A 286 22.14 -4.52 11.38
C THR A 286 20.63 -4.60 11.15
N ASP A 287 19.83 -4.11 12.10
CA ASP A 287 18.37 -4.10 11.97
C ASP A 287 17.91 -3.08 10.92
N LEU A 288 18.53 -1.89 10.92
CA LEU A 288 18.23 -0.85 9.94
C LEU A 288 18.55 -1.32 8.52
N SER A 289 19.78 -1.78 8.27
CA SER A 289 20.24 -2.22 6.94
C SER A 289 19.41 -3.37 6.38
N LYS A 290 18.97 -4.30 7.24
CA LYS A 290 18.14 -5.43 6.84
C LYS A 290 16.71 -5.01 6.46
N ASN A 291 16.12 -4.08 7.20
CA ASN A 291 14.72 -3.66 7.02
C ASN A 291 14.57 -2.46 6.09
N TYR A 292 15.65 -1.77 5.73
CA TYR A 292 15.61 -0.62 4.85
C TYR A 292 15.22 -1.02 3.42
N PRO A 293 14.27 -0.32 2.78
CA PRO A 293 13.79 -0.67 1.44
C PRO A 293 14.76 -0.19 0.34
N TRP A 294 15.94 -0.82 0.24
CA TRP A 294 16.97 -0.49 -0.75
C TRP A 294 16.44 -0.50 -2.19
N GLY A 295 15.49 -1.39 -2.49
CA GLY A 295 14.84 -1.46 -3.81
C GLY A 295 14.15 -0.14 -4.21
N THR A 296 13.51 0.55 -3.27
CA THR A 296 12.86 1.85 -3.53
C THR A 296 13.89 2.93 -3.88
N LEU A 297 15.03 2.94 -3.20
CA LEU A 297 16.13 3.86 -3.49
C LEU A 297 16.74 3.60 -4.87
N THR A 298 17.04 2.34 -5.19
CA THR A 298 17.61 1.94 -6.48
C THR A 298 16.66 2.24 -7.63
N LEU A 299 15.35 1.99 -7.44
CA LEU A 299 14.35 2.27 -8.46
C LEU A 299 14.19 3.77 -8.71
N LEU A 300 14.31 4.60 -7.66
CA LEU A 300 14.30 6.06 -7.81
C LEU A 300 15.46 6.50 -8.71
N GLY A 301 16.69 6.05 -8.41
CA GLY A 301 17.86 6.36 -9.23
C GLY A 301 17.73 5.87 -10.68
N ALA A 302 17.17 4.67 -10.89
CA ALA A 302 16.89 4.16 -12.23
C ALA A 302 15.86 5.02 -12.99
N GLY A 303 14.80 5.48 -12.32
CA GLY A 303 13.79 6.37 -12.90
C GLY A 303 14.35 7.72 -13.37
N LEU A 304 15.14 8.37 -12.52
CA LEU A 304 15.82 9.63 -12.89
C LEU A 304 16.74 9.42 -14.09
N SER A 305 17.53 8.33 -14.08
CA SER A 305 18.49 8.02 -15.14
C SER A 305 17.79 7.76 -16.49
N ILE A 306 16.68 7.01 -16.49
CA ILE A 306 15.92 6.73 -17.71
C ILE A 306 15.24 8.02 -18.23
N SER A 307 14.70 8.85 -17.34
CA SER A 307 14.12 10.16 -17.69
C SER A 307 15.15 11.03 -18.42
N GLN A 308 16.37 11.15 -17.89
CA GLN A 308 17.47 11.87 -18.54
C GLN A 308 17.88 11.23 -19.88
N ALA A 309 17.92 9.90 -19.96
CA ALA A 309 18.21 9.20 -21.22
C ALA A 309 17.16 9.48 -22.30
N PHE A 310 15.89 9.62 -21.94
CA PHE A 310 14.79 9.99 -22.84
C PHE A 310 14.96 11.42 -23.37
N GLN A 311 15.39 12.35 -22.51
CA GLN A 311 15.69 13.74 -22.91
C GLN A 311 16.89 13.80 -23.87
N VAL A 312 18.00 13.16 -23.52
CA VAL A 312 19.25 13.16 -24.32
C VAL A 312 19.04 12.47 -25.67
N SER A 313 18.29 11.38 -25.71
CA SER A 313 17.98 10.64 -26.95
C SER A 313 16.97 11.36 -27.86
N LYS A 314 16.33 12.44 -27.38
CA LYS A 314 15.23 13.16 -28.07
C LYS A 314 14.00 12.29 -28.38
N LEU A 315 13.89 11.11 -27.75
CA LEU A 315 12.72 10.24 -27.88
C LEU A 315 11.46 10.95 -27.36
N SER A 316 11.62 11.80 -26.34
CA SER A 316 10.58 12.72 -25.85
C SER A 316 9.92 13.54 -26.97
N ASN A 317 10.71 14.09 -27.89
CA ASN A 317 10.20 14.90 -29.00
C ASN A 317 9.44 14.05 -30.03
N LEU A 318 9.88 12.82 -30.29
CA LEU A 318 9.18 11.90 -31.19
C LEU A 318 7.82 11.50 -30.62
N LEU A 319 7.77 11.19 -29.32
CA LEU A 319 6.52 10.85 -28.64
C LEU A 319 5.56 12.05 -28.59
N ALA A 320 6.08 13.25 -28.30
CA ALA A 320 5.29 14.47 -28.31
C ALA A 320 4.68 14.75 -29.69
N ASN A 321 5.46 14.57 -30.77
CA ASN A 321 4.97 14.72 -32.13
C ASN A 321 3.91 13.65 -32.49
N ALA A 322 4.10 12.40 -32.04
CA ALA A 322 3.11 11.34 -32.24
C ALA A 322 1.78 11.60 -31.51
N LEU A 323 1.83 12.32 -30.38
CA LEU A 323 0.67 12.71 -29.59
C LEU A 323 0.10 14.09 -29.95
N HIS A 324 0.62 14.74 -30.99
CA HIS A 324 0.18 16.09 -31.40
C HIS A 324 -1.32 16.14 -31.78
N PHE A 325 -1.92 15.02 -32.18
CA PHE A 325 -3.37 14.94 -32.43
C PHE A 325 -4.21 15.21 -31.18
N LEU A 326 -3.63 15.09 -29.97
CA LEU A 326 -4.29 15.42 -28.71
C LEU A 326 -4.21 16.92 -28.38
N HIS A 327 -3.41 17.71 -29.11
CA HIS A 327 -3.23 19.13 -28.83
C HIS A 327 -4.54 19.93 -28.92
N ASP A 328 -5.42 19.56 -29.87
CA ASP A 328 -6.71 20.22 -30.06
C ASP A 328 -7.78 19.75 -29.05
N SER A 329 -7.47 18.76 -28.21
CA SER A 329 -8.38 18.25 -27.19
C SER A 329 -8.37 19.13 -25.94
N SER A 330 -9.49 19.13 -25.20
CA SER A 330 -9.58 19.93 -23.97
C SER A 330 -8.57 19.44 -22.92
N ARG A 331 -7.84 20.39 -22.31
CA ARG A 331 -6.86 20.10 -21.24
C ARG A 331 -7.44 19.22 -20.11
N MET A 332 -8.70 19.44 -19.77
CA MET A 332 -9.39 18.64 -18.74
C MET A 332 -9.63 17.19 -19.18
N ALA A 333 -9.98 16.93 -20.45
CA ALA A 333 -10.15 15.58 -20.95
C ALA A 333 -8.83 14.79 -20.94
N ILE A 334 -7.72 15.44 -21.31
CA ILE A 334 -6.39 14.84 -21.26
C ILE A 334 -6.03 14.49 -19.81
N LEU A 335 -6.25 15.42 -18.87
CA LEU A 335 -5.99 15.18 -17.44
C LEU A 335 -6.81 14.00 -16.89
N VAL A 336 -8.11 13.95 -17.17
CA VAL A 336 -8.98 12.85 -16.73
C VAL A 336 -8.53 11.52 -17.34
N ALA A 337 -8.20 11.50 -18.64
CA ALA A 337 -7.72 10.29 -19.30
C ALA A 337 -6.42 9.77 -18.68
N ILE A 338 -5.47 10.65 -18.37
CA ILE A 338 -4.21 10.29 -17.71
C ILE A 338 -4.50 9.75 -16.29
N ILE A 339 -5.38 10.39 -15.52
CA ILE A 339 -5.74 9.94 -14.17
C ILE A 339 -6.37 8.55 -14.22
N VAL A 340 -7.34 8.32 -15.10
CA VAL A 340 -8.02 7.02 -15.25
C VAL A 340 -7.04 5.94 -15.69
N LEU A 341 -6.19 6.23 -16.69
CA LEU A 341 -5.16 5.29 -17.13
C LEU A 341 -4.21 4.94 -15.99
N ASN A 342 -3.76 5.94 -15.23
CA ASN A 342 -2.87 5.76 -14.10
C ASN A 342 -3.51 4.89 -13.00
N GLU A 343 -4.79 5.13 -12.68
CA GLU A 343 -5.54 4.35 -11.70
C GLU A 343 -5.80 2.90 -12.14
N LEU A 344 -5.94 2.66 -13.44
CA LEU A 344 -6.01 1.30 -13.99
C LEU A 344 -4.64 0.61 -13.94
N CYS A 345 -3.57 1.33 -14.23
CA CYS A 345 -2.22 0.80 -14.15
C CYS A 345 -1.83 0.42 -12.72
N THR A 346 -2.23 1.19 -11.69
CA THR A 346 -1.94 0.89 -10.28
C THR A 346 -2.64 -0.38 -9.76
N GLN A 347 -3.71 -0.83 -10.41
CA GLN A 347 -4.34 -2.12 -10.08
C GLN A 347 -3.50 -3.32 -10.52
N ILE A 348 -2.64 -3.13 -11.52
CA ILE A 348 -1.85 -4.19 -12.16
C ILE A 348 -0.37 -4.10 -11.73
N VAL A 349 0.10 -2.88 -11.49
CA VAL A 349 1.51 -2.56 -11.24
C VAL A 349 1.63 -1.80 -9.91
N ASN A 350 2.66 -2.12 -9.11
CA ASN A 350 2.92 -1.42 -7.85
C ASN A 350 2.99 0.11 -8.06
N ASN A 351 2.35 0.87 -7.17
CA ASN A 351 2.26 2.35 -7.19
C ASN A 351 3.61 3.04 -7.44
N LEU A 352 4.67 2.47 -6.89
CA LEU A 352 6.04 2.94 -7.05
C LEU A 352 6.57 2.81 -8.50
N SER A 353 6.31 1.67 -9.13
CA SER A 353 6.74 1.41 -10.51
C SER A 353 5.94 2.25 -11.50
N VAL A 354 4.65 2.48 -11.24
CA VAL A 354 3.83 3.40 -12.05
C VAL A 354 4.38 4.82 -11.97
N GLY A 355 4.73 5.31 -10.77
CA GLY A 355 5.36 6.62 -10.60
C GLY A 355 6.69 6.77 -11.36
N THR A 356 7.48 5.69 -11.42
CA THR A 356 8.75 5.64 -12.19
C THR A 356 8.49 5.75 -13.70
N LEU A 357 7.50 5.00 -14.22
CA LEU A 357 7.13 5.06 -15.63
C LEU A 357 6.61 6.44 -16.03
N HIS A 358 5.82 7.06 -15.16
CA HIS A 358 5.23 8.37 -15.41
C HIS A 358 6.29 9.47 -15.49
N MET A 359 7.34 9.38 -14.67
CA MET A 359 8.49 10.29 -14.73
C MET A 359 9.23 10.19 -16.07
N VAL A 360 9.46 8.97 -16.56
CA VAL A 360 10.13 8.72 -17.84
C VAL A 360 9.33 9.34 -19.01
N THR A 361 8.00 9.30 -18.95
CA THR A 361 7.16 9.85 -20.01
C THR A 361 6.95 11.36 -19.89
N ASN A 362 6.80 11.90 -18.67
CA ASN A 362 6.44 13.31 -18.44
C ASN A 362 7.63 14.24 -18.22
N GLY A 363 8.85 13.72 -18.00
CA GLY A 363 10.09 14.51 -18.04
C GLY A 363 10.40 15.12 -19.41
N SER A 364 9.47 15.02 -20.36
CA SER A 364 9.55 15.45 -21.76
C SER A 364 9.02 16.87 -22.02
N ASN A 365 8.35 17.51 -21.06
CA ASN A 365 7.52 18.70 -21.34
C ASN A 365 8.03 19.99 -20.69
N GLU A 366 9.27 20.40 -20.99
CA GLU A 366 9.69 21.79 -20.71
C GLU A 366 9.20 22.81 -21.76
N LYS A 367 8.57 22.38 -22.86
CA LYS A 367 8.28 23.29 -23.99
C LYS A 367 6.85 23.34 -24.54
N ILE A 368 5.88 22.62 -23.96
CA ILE A 368 4.52 22.52 -24.53
C ILE A 368 3.44 23.24 -23.69
N ILE A 369 3.81 23.85 -22.55
CA ILE A 369 2.83 24.56 -21.68
C ILE A 369 3.05 26.10 -21.70
N TYR A 370 3.69 26.62 -22.74
CA TYR A 370 3.62 28.05 -23.08
C TYR A 370 3.23 28.25 -24.54
#